data_AF-A0A0G0SPK3-F1
#
_entry.id   AF-A0A0G0SPK3-F1
#
_cell.length_a   1.000
_cell.length_b   1.000
_cell.length_c   1.000
_cell.angle_alpha   90.00
_cell.angle_beta   90.00
_cell.angle_gamma   90.00
#
_symmetry.space_group_name_H-M   'P 1'
#
loop_
_entity.id
_entity.type
_entity.pdbx_description
1 polymer ?
#
loop_
_entity_poly.entity_id
_entity_poly.type
_entity_poly.pdbx_seq_one_letter_code
_entity_poly.pdbx_strand_id
1 'polypeptide(L)'
;MDNQIGRLEHVDITDEAKKAYLDYAMSVIVARALPDVKDGLKPVHRRILFAMYEMGLYPTAKYAKSAKIVGETMGKYHPHGDMAIYDALVRLAQDFSMRYPLIDGQGNFGSMDGDSAAAMRYTEAKLTQIAMEMLFDIDKGTVELTPNFDGTLKEPVYLPSKLPNLLLMGSEGIAVGMATKIPPHNLGEVIDAVTLTIDKITYSKNE
;
A
#
# COMPACT_ATOMS: atom_id res chain seq x y z
N MET A 1 27.20 -21.75 -27.68
CA MET A 1 26.68 -20.63 -26.88
C MET A 1 27.74 -19.54 -26.97
N ASP A 2 27.52 -18.54 -27.82
CA ASP A 2 28.51 -17.48 -28.03
C ASP A 2 28.67 -16.67 -26.75
N ASN A 3 29.90 -16.65 -26.25
CA ASN A 3 30.28 -16.02 -25.00
C ASN A 3 30.40 -14.51 -25.24
N GLN A 4 29.30 -13.77 -25.08
CA GLN A 4 29.24 -12.30 -25.26
C GLN A 4 29.90 -11.49 -24.15
N ILE A 5 30.76 -12.11 -23.33
CA ILE A 5 31.47 -11.42 -22.26
C ILE A 5 32.54 -10.51 -22.89
N GLY A 6 32.45 -9.20 -22.63
CA GLY A 6 33.42 -8.21 -23.11
C GLY A 6 33.07 -7.51 -24.44
N ARG A 7 31.87 -7.74 -24.99
CA ARG A 7 31.39 -6.97 -26.14
C ARG A 7 31.01 -5.56 -25.67
N LEU A 8 31.73 -4.55 -26.18
CA LEU A 8 31.40 -3.14 -25.96
C LEU A 8 30.39 -2.70 -27.01
N GLU A 9 29.22 -2.24 -26.57
CA GLU A 9 28.22 -1.62 -27.43
C GLU A 9 28.26 -0.11 -27.24
N HIS A 10 28.34 0.62 -28.36
CA HIS A 10 28.19 2.07 -28.31
C HIS A 10 26.72 2.41 -28.11
N VAL A 11 26.43 3.17 -27.05
CA VAL A 11 25.10 3.65 -26.73
C VAL A 11 25.11 5.17 -26.81
N ASP A 12 24.13 5.76 -27.51
CA ASP A 12 23.96 7.21 -27.53
C ASP A 12 23.53 7.71 -26.16
N ILE A 13 24.22 8.72 -25.63
CA ILE A 13 23.95 9.26 -24.29
C ILE A 13 22.53 9.82 -24.16
N THR A 14 22.00 10.39 -25.24
CA THR A 14 20.66 11.00 -25.25
C THR A 14 19.59 9.92 -25.15
N ASP A 15 19.77 8.83 -25.90
CA ASP A 15 18.82 7.72 -25.91
C ASP A 15 18.86 6.95 -24.59
N GLU A 16 20.05 6.68 -24.05
CA GLU A 16 20.19 6.02 -22.74
C GLU A 16 19.64 6.89 -21.61
N ALA A 17 19.94 8.19 -21.60
CA ALA A 17 19.41 9.09 -20.58
C ALA A 17 17.88 9.17 -20.62
N LYS A 18 17.27 9.23 -21.81
CA LYS A 18 15.81 9.21 -21.96
C LYS A 18 15.22 7.90 -21.45
N LYS A 19 15.80 6.76 -21.82
CA LYS A 19 15.32 5.44 -21.42
C LYS A 19 15.42 5.26 -19.90
N ALA A 20 16.60 5.51 -19.32
CA ALA A 20 16.82 5.39 -17.88
C ALA A 20 15.89 6.33 -17.08
N TYR A 21 15.70 7.56 -17.57
CA TYR A 21 14.77 8.50 -16.94
C TYR A 21 13.32 8.02 -17.03
N LEU A 22 12.88 7.52 -18.19
CA LEU A 22 11.52 7.04 -18.39
C LEU A 22 11.22 5.81 -17.53
N ASP A 23 12.15 4.85 -17.47
CA ASP A 23 12.02 3.64 -16.65
C ASP A 23 11.89 4.00 -15.16
N TYR A 24 12.74 4.90 -14.68
CA TYR A 24 12.65 5.41 -13.32
C TYR A 24 11.32 6.15 -13.08
N ALA A 25 10.94 7.08 -13.96
CA ALA A 25 9.72 7.87 -13.83
C ALA A 25 8.47 6.99 -13.76
N MET A 26 8.36 6.02 -14.67
CA MET A 26 7.26 5.06 -14.70
C MET A 26 7.21 4.21 -13.42
N SER A 27 8.36 3.73 -12.95
CA SER A 27 8.41 2.96 -11.69
C SER A 27 7.91 3.77 -10.48
N VAL A 28 8.25 5.06 -10.41
CA VAL A 28 7.82 5.94 -9.31
C VAL A 28 6.33 6.23 -9.38
N ILE A 29 5.80 6.52 -10.59
CA ILE A 29 4.40 6.85 -10.79
C ILE A 29 3.51 5.63 -10.45
N VAL A 30 3.83 4.46 -11.00
CA VAL A 30 2.95 3.27 -10.93
C VAL A 30 3.15 2.48 -9.64
N ALA A 31 4.39 2.34 -9.15
CA ALA A 31 4.72 1.38 -8.10
C ALA A 31 5.20 2.01 -6.78
N ARG A 32 5.09 3.34 -6.62
CA ARG A 32 5.57 4.01 -5.39
C ARG A 32 4.68 5.14 -4.91
N ALA A 33 4.52 6.18 -5.72
CA ALA A 33 4.07 7.48 -5.23
C ALA A 33 2.55 7.61 -5.14
N LEU A 34 1.82 7.03 -6.09
CA LEU A 34 0.36 7.18 -6.22
C LEU A 34 -0.38 5.93 -5.70
N PRO A 35 -1.55 6.11 -5.06
CA PRO A 35 -2.40 4.98 -4.68
C PRO A 35 -3.12 4.38 -5.90
N ASP A 36 -3.54 3.11 -5.81
CA ASP A 36 -4.51 2.54 -6.74
C ASP A 36 -5.92 3.03 -6.39
N VAL A 37 -6.74 3.36 -7.38
CA VAL A 37 -8.13 3.81 -7.17
C VAL A 37 -9.02 2.72 -6.57
N LYS A 38 -8.72 1.45 -6.83
CA LYS A 38 -9.53 0.29 -6.42
C LYS A 38 -9.51 0.06 -4.91
N ASP A 39 -8.37 0.29 -4.26
CA ASP A 39 -8.21 0.08 -2.81
C ASP A 39 -7.70 1.31 -2.05
N GLY A 40 -7.31 2.37 -2.75
CA GLY A 40 -6.77 3.59 -2.15
C GLY A 40 -5.38 3.42 -1.53
N LEU A 41 -4.67 2.31 -1.79
CA LEU A 41 -3.41 2.00 -1.13
C LEU A 41 -2.22 2.14 -2.09
N LYS A 42 -1.08 2.55 -1.53
CA LYS A 42 0.23 2.45 -2.16
C LYS A 42 0.77 1.02 -1.98
N PRO A 43 1.70 0.54 -2.82
CA PRO A 43 2.22 -0.82 -2.72
C PRO A 43 2.77 -1.20 -1.34
N VAL A 44 3.47 -0.30 -0.65
CA VAL A 44 3.98 -0.57 0.71
C VAL A 44 2.85 -0.83 1.72
N HIS A 45 1.77 -0.04 1.69
CA HIS A 45 0.63 -0.23 2.61
C HIS A 45 -0.07 -1.56 2.34
N ARG A 46 -0.31 -1.89 1.07
CA ARG A 46 -0.92 -3.15 0.65
C ARG A 46 -0.13 -4.36 1.12
N ARG A 47 1.19 -4.32 0.93
CA ARG A 47 2.10 -5.40 1.32
C ARG A 47 2.17 -5.58 2.84
N ILE A 48 2.13 -4.49 3.62
CA ILE A 48 2.06 -4.57 5.09
C ILE A 48 0.76 -5.26 5.52
N LEU A 49 -0.39 -4.81 5.01
CA LEU A 49 -1.70 -5.40 5.38
C LEU A 49 -1.79 -6.87 4.97
N PHE A 50 -1.31 -7.22 3.78
CA PHE A 50 -1.29 -8.59 3.29
C PHE A 50 -0.34 -9.48 4.09
N ALA A 51 0.87 -9.00 4.41
CA ALA A 51 1.80 -9.74 5.26
C ALA A 51 1.22 -9.99 6.66
N MET A 52 0.60 -8.96 7.27
CA MET A 52 -0.05 -9.10 8.58
C MET A 52 -1.23 -10.09 8.54
N TYR A 53 -1.99 -10.12 7.45
CA TYR A 53 -3.06 -11.11 7.23
C TYR A 53 -2.49 -12.54 7.15
N GLU A 54 -1.48 -12.77 6.31
CA GLU A 54 -0.81 -14.06 6.16
C GLU A 54 -0.16 -14.55 7.46
N MET A 55 0.32 -13.62 8.30
CA MET A 55 0.85 -13.92 9.63
C MET A 55 -0.24 -14.25 10.67
N GLY A 56 -1.52 -14.12 10.33
CA GLY A 56 -2.65 -14.33 11.23
C GLY A 56 -2.80 -13.25 12.31
N LEU A 57 -2.32 -12.01 12.06
CA LEU A 57 -2.39 -10.89 13.00
C LEU A 57 -3.76 -10.20 12.96
N TYR A 58 -4.82 -10.99 13.05
CA TYR A 58 -6.20 -10.52 13.08
C TYR A 58 -6.48 -9.68 14.34
N PRO A 59 -7.60 -8.92 14.38
CA PRO A 59 -7.94 -8.09 15.54
C PRO A 59 -8.03 -8.85 16.87
N THR A 60 -8.39 -10.14 16.81
CA THR A 60 -8.48 -11.04 17.97
C THR A 60 -7.15 -11.67 18.38
N ALA A 61 -6.12 -11.55 17.55
CA ALA A 61 -4.79 -12.09 17.83
C ALA A 61 -4.05 -11.25 18.90
N LYS A 62 -2.98 -11.84 19.44
CA LYS A 62 -2.01 -11.09 20.24
C LYS A 62 -1.23 -10.14 19.35
N TYR A 63 -0.80 -9.01 19.92
CA TYR A 63 0.13 -8.11 19.24
C TYR A 63 1.44 -8.83 18.91
N ALA A 64 2.02 -8.49 17.76
CA ALA A 64 3.33 -8.98 17.35
C ALA A 64 4.31 -7.82 17.24
N LYS A 65 5.58 -8.07 17.58
CA LYS A 65 6.66 -7.08 17.44
C LYS A 65 6.68 -6.47 16.04
N SER A 66 6.72 -5.15 15.93
CA SER A 66 6.75 -4.48 14.63
C SER A 66 7.95 -4.90 13.79
N ALA A 67 9.10 -5.18 14.42
CA ALA A 67 10.28 -5.74 13.74
C ALA A 67 9.99 -7.06 13.00
N LYS A 68 9.10 -7.91 13.54
CA LYS A 68 8.70 -9.16 12.89
C LYS A 68 7.84 -8.87 11.64
N ILE A 69 6.91 -7.93 11.75
CA ILE A 69 6.01 -7.54 10.64
C ILE A 69 6.82 -6.89 9.50
N VAL A 70 7.74 -6.00 9.85
CA VAL A 70 8.65 -5.34 8.90
C VAL A 70 9.53 -6.36 8.19
N GLY A 71 10.14 -7.28 8.96
CA GLY A 71 10.97 -8.35 8.39
C GLY A 71 10.20 -9.27 7.44
N GLU A 72 8.98 -9.66 7.80
CA GLU A 72 8.12 -10.49 6.95
C GLU A 72 7.73 -9.76 5.65
N THR A 73 7.31 -8.51 5.77
CA THR A 73 6.92 -7.67 4.63
C THR A 73 8.11 -7.46 3.69
N MET A 74 9.28 -7.17 4.25
CA MET A 74 10.51 -6.93 3.50
C MET A 74 10.98 -8.20 2.78
N GLY A 75 11.04 -9.31 3.50
CA GLY A 75 11.58 -10.57 3.00
C GLY A 75 10.69 -11.21 1.92
N LYS A 76 9.36 -11.04 2.01
CA LYS A 76 8.43 -11.70 1.09
C LYS A 76 7.93 -10.81 -0.03
N TYR A 77 7.68 -9.53 0.23
CA TYR A 77 6.86 -8.71 -0.67
C TYR A 77 7.49 -7.36 -1.04
N HIS A 78 8.25 -6.71 -0.16
CA HIS A 78 8.72 -5.34 -0.34
C HIS A 78 10.26 -5.23 -0.27
N PRO A 79 11.00 -5.38 -1.38
CA PRO A 79 12.47 -5.42 -1.40
C PRO A 79 13.10 -4.01 -1.28
N HIS A 80 12.66 -3.25 -0.28
CA HIS A 80 13.14 -1.91 0.04
C HIS A 80 13.42 -1.80 1.54
N GLY A 81 14.04 -0.69 1.96
CA GLY A 81 14.53 -0.51 3.32
C GLY A 81 13.46 -0.74 4.39
N ASP A 82 13.87 -1.42 5.47
CA ASP A 82 13.09 -1.71 6.66
C ASP A 82 12.46 -0.44 7.27
N MET A 83 13.21 0.65 7.33
CA MET A 83 12.73 1.94 7.84
C MET A 83 11.53 2.47 7.05
N ALA A 84 11.53 2.38 5.72
CA ALA A 84 10.42 2.86 4.90
C ALA A 84 9.13 2.05 5.15
N ILE A 85 9.28 0.74 5.41
CA ILE A 85 8.16 -0.14 5.76
C ILE A 85 7.67 0.18 7.17
N TYR A 86 8.58 0.40 8.12
CA TYR A 86 8.22 0.73 9.49
C TYR A 86 7.51 2.09 9.59
N ASP A 87 8.00 3.12 8.92
CA ASP A 87 7.37 4.45 8.89
C ASP A 87 5.96 4.38 8.29
N ALA A 88 5.78 3.57 7.24
CA ALA A 88 4.46 3.30 6.66
C ALA A 88 3.54 2.57 7.65
N LEU A 89 4.04 1.55 8.36
CA LEU A 89 3.30 0.83 9.39
C LEU A 89 2.88 1.77 10.53
N VAL A 90 3.79 2.63 10.99
CA VAL A 90 3.53 3.62 12.04
C VAL A 90 2.42 4.57 11.61
N ARG A 91 2.49 5.12 10.39
CA ARG A 91 1.46 6.01 9.87
C ARG A 91 0.09 5.35 9.76
N LEU A 92 0.05 4.05 9.42
CA LEU A 92 -1.18 3.25 9.37
C LEU A 92 -1.84 3.03 10.74
N ALA A 93 -1.11 3.27 11.84
CA ALA A 93 -1.56 3.09 13.21
C ALA A 93 -1.90 4.41 13.94
N GLN A 94 -1.48 5.56 13.40
CA GLN A 94 -1.70 6.87 14.02
C GLN A 94 -3.10 7.42 13.69
N ASP A 95 -3.93 7.64 14.72
CA ASP A 95 -5.29 8.20 14.60
C ASP A 95 -5.33 9.68 14.21
N PHE A 96 -4.25 10.43 14.49
CA PHE A 96 -4.07 11.80 14.02
C PHE A 96 -3.58 11.90 12.58
N SER A 97 -3.05 10.81 12.01
CA SER A 97 -2.58 10.75 10.61
C SER A 97 -3.60 10.10 9.68
N MET A 98 -4.37 9.13 10.19
CA MET A 98 -5.42 8.42 9.44
C MET A 98 -6.76 8.51 10.16
N ARG A 99 -7.79 8.91 9.41
CA ARG A 99 -9.15 9.05 9.96
C ARG A 99 -9.71 7.75 10.51
N TYR A 100 -9.42 6.61 9.86
CA TYR A 100 -9.71 5.28 10.39
C TYR A 100 -8.44 4.42 10.25
N PRO A 101 -7.66 4.25 11.35
CA PRO A 101 -6.43 3.47 11.33
C PRO A 101 -6.67 2.04 10.83
N LEU A 102 -5.75 1.54 10.01
CA LEU A 102 -5.81 0.16 9.51
C LEU A 102 -4.98 -0.78 10.40
N ILE A 103 -4.06 -0.23 11.19
CA ILE A 103 -3.22 -0.98 12.13
C ILE A 103 -3.53 -0.55 13.56
N ASP A 104 -3.64 -1.53 14.45
CA ASP A 104 -3.77 -1.33 15.89
C ASP A 104 -2.38 -1.49 16.50
N GLY A 105 -1.82 -0.39 17.00
CA GLY A 105 -0.46 -0.31 17.53
C GLY A 105 -0.42 -0.26 19.05
N GLN A 106 0.49 -1.03 19.66
CA GLN A 106 0.80 -0.99 21.08
C GLN A 106 2.22 -0.47 21.32
N GLY A 107 2.34 0.57 22.15
CA GLY A 107 3.61 1.26 22.45
C GLY A 107 3.59 2.71 21.98
N ASN A 108 4.77 3.33 21.89
CA ASN A 108 4.89 4.71 21.41
C ASN A 108 4.98 4.73 19.87
N PHE A 109 3.89 5.16 19.22
CA PHE A 109 3.78 5.33 17.77
C PHE A 109 3.94 6.81 17.33
N GLY A 110 4.52 7.66 18.18
CA GLY A 110 4.71 9.08 17.92
C GLY A 110 3.54 9.94 18.40
N SER A 111 3.65 11.25 18.18
CA SER A 111 2.69 12.25 18.65
C SER A 111 2.41 13.31 17.58
N MET A 112 1.35 14.10 17.79
CA MET A 112 1.04 15.27 16.95
C MET A 112 2.08 16.39 17.08
N ASP A 113 2.86 16.40 18.17
CA ASP A 113 3.90 17.40 18.43
C ASP A 113 5.17 17.14 17.59
N GLY A 114 5.18 16.07 16.80
CA GLY A 114 6.28 15.70 15.91
C GLY A 114 7.24 14.68 16.51
N ASP A 115 6.91 14.09 17.67
CA ASP A 115 7.73 13.01 18.23
C ASP A 115 7.67 11.79 17.32
N SER A 116 8.86 11.27 16.99
CA SER A 116 8.98 10.03 16.21
C SER A 116 8.50 8.84 17.03
N ALA A 117 8.03 7.80 16.34
CA ALA A 117 7.74 6.52 16.99
C ALA A 117 8.99 5.93 17.65
N ALA A 118 8.79 5.12 18.69
CA ALA A 118 9.88 4.34 19.28
C ALA A 118 10.42 3.34 18.24
N ALA A 119 11.63 2.81 18.45
CA ALA A 119 12.18 1.82 17.54
C ALA A 119 11.28 0.55 17.45
N MET A 120 11.20 -0.06 16.26
CA MET A 120 10.36 -1.24 15.96
C MET A 120 10.54 -2.48 16.85
N ARG A 121 11.60 -2.51 17.67
CA ARG A 121 11.84 -3.54 18.70
C ARG A 121 10.98 -3.35 19.95
N TYR A 122 10.47 -2.14 20.18
CA TYR A 122 9.64 -1.79 21.34
C TYR A 122 8.16 -1.77 21.02
N THR A 123 7.78 -1.40 19.79
CA THR A 123 6.38 -1.36 19.36
C THR A 123 5.88 -2.73 18.93
N GLU A 124 4.58 -2.93 19.08
CA GLU A 124 3.87 -4.11 18.60
C GLU A 124 2.62 -3.68 17.81
N ALA A 125 2.15 -4.52 16.91
CA ALA A 125 1.00 -4.21 16.07
C ALA A 125 0.19 -5.45 15.70
N LYS A 126 -1.09 -5.22 15.36
CA LYS A 126 -2.01 -6.17 14.72
C LYS A 126 -2.98 -5.41 13.81
N LEU A 127 -3.81 -6.13 13.05
CA LEU A 127 -4.82 -5.50 12.20
C LEU A 127 -5.98 -4.94 13.05
N THR A 128 -6.53 -3.81 12.63
CA THR A 128 -7.80 -3.29 13.16
C THR A 128 -8.98 -4.07 12.58
N GLN A 129 -10.16 -3.96 13.21
CA GLN A 129 -11.39 -4.54 12.67
C GLN A 129 -11.74 -4.00 11.28
N ILE A 130 -11.57 -2.70 11.05
CA ILE A 130 -11.88 -2.08 9.76
C ILE A 130 -10.93 -2.55 8.65
N ALA A 131 -9.67 -2.87 8.96
CA ALA A 131 -8.74 -3.45 7.99
C ALA A 131 -9.19 -4.83 7.48
N MET A 132 -9.98 -5.58 8.25
CA MET A 132 -10.54 -6.85 7.78
C MET A 132 -11.55 -6.65 6.64
N GLU A 133 -12.25 -5.53 6.58
CA GLU A 133 -13.13 -5.19 5.44
C GLU A 133 -12.33 -4.88 4.16
N MET A 134 -11.05 -4.48 4.31
CA MET A 134 -10.14 -4.31 3.16
C MET A 134 -9.68 -5.65 2.60
N LEU A 135 -9.47 -6.65 3.46
CA LEU A 135 -8.95 -7.98 3.14
C LEU A 135 -10.06 -9.03 2.95
N PHE A 136 -11.32 -8.61 3.01
CA PHE A 136 -12.47 -9.51 3.00
C PHE A 136 -12.47 -10.43 1.77
N ASP A 137 -12.59 -11.73 2.00
CA ASP A 137 -12.65 -12.76 0.96
C ASP A 137 -11.43 -12.81 0.01
N ILE A 138 -10.26 -12.32 0.43
CA ILE A 138 -9.04 -12.36 -0.38
C ILE A 138 -8.64 -13.80 -0.76
N ASP A 139 -8.91 -14.78 0.10
CA ASP A 139 -8.59 -16.21 -0.12
C ASP A 139 -9.55 -16.90 -1.09
N LYS A 140 -10.63 -16.25 -1.52
CA LYS A 140 -11.63 -16.81 -2.43
C LYS A 140 -11.36 -16.51 -3.90
N GLY A 141 -10.15 -16.05 -4.23
CA GLY A 141 -9.78 -15.68 -5.61
C GLY A 141 -10.54 -14.45 -6.12
N THR A 142 -10.86 -13.51 -5.23
CA THR A 142 -11.59 -12.27 -5.54
C THR A 142 -10.73 -11.22 -6.23
N VAL A 143 -9.41 -11.33 -6.12
CA VAL A 143 -8.44 -10.43 -6.74
C VAL A 143 -7.35 -11.21 -7.45
N GLU A 144 -6.77 -10.59 -8.48
CA GLU A 144 -5.61 -11.15 -9.18
C GLU A 144 -4.37 -11.10 -8.29
N LEU A 145 -3.63 -12.22 -8.27
CA LEU A 145 -2.35 -12.33 -7.59
C LEU A 145 -1.22 -12.38 -8.63
N THR A 146 -0.18 -11.57 -8.43
CA THR A 146 1.04 -11.55 -9.24
C THR A 146 2.19 -12.21 -8.49
N PRO A 147 3.18 -12.82 -9.17
CA PRO A 147 4.43 -13.21 -8.52
C PRO A 147 5.06 -12.04 -7.75
N ASN A 148 5.66 -12.33 -6.60
CA ASN A 148 6.46 -11.36 -5.85
C ASN A 148 7.81 -11.08 -6.55
N PHE A 149 8.66 -10.26 -5.94
CA PHE A 149 9.90 -9.77 -6.57
C PHE A 149 10.93 -10.87 -6.93
N ASP A 150 10.90 -12.03 -6.27
CA ASP A 150 11.78 -13.17 -6.56
C ASP A 150 11.05 -14.36 -7.23
N GLY A 151 9.74 -14.23 -7.47
CA GLY A 151 8.90 -15.23 -8.12
C GLY A 151 8.56 -16.46 -7.26
N THR A 152 8.94 -16.50 -5.99
CA THR A 152 8.69 -17.66 -5.10
C THR A 152 7.31 -17.63 -4.44
N LEU A 153 6.73 -16.45 -4.29
CA LEU A 153 5.44 -16.20 -3.66
C LEU A 153 4.52 -15.41 -4.58
N LYS A 154 3.28 -15.21 -4.15
CA LYS A 154 2.32 -14.34 -4.83
C LYS A 154 1.87 -13.21 -3.90
N GLU A 155 1.58 -12.06 -4.48
CA GLU A 155 1.01 -10.91 -3.78
C GLU A 155 -0.19 -10.33 -4.57
N PRO A 156 -1.19 -9.75 -3.89
CA PRO A 156 -2.34 -9.14 -4.56
C PRO A 156 -1.94 -7.87 -5.28
N VAL A 157 -2.44 -7.70 -6.51
CA VAL A 157 -2.26 -6.44 -7.28
C VAL A 157 -2.97 -5.29 -6.56
N TYR A 158 -4.17 -5.54 -6.05
CA TYR A 158 -4.97 -4.66 -5.20
C TYR A 158 -5.74 -5.50 -4.16
N LEU A 159 -6.19 -4.89 -3.06
CA LEU A 159 -7.02 -5.58 -2.08
C LEU A 159 -8.50 -5.61 -2.50
N PRO A 160 -9.29 -6.60 -2.05
CA PRO A 160 -10.74 -6.66 -2.33
C PRO A 160 -11.49 -5.36 -1.97
N SER A 161 -11.08 -4.69 -0.88
CA SER A 161 -11.50 -3.33 -0.52
C SER A 161 -13.00 -3.09 -0.57
N LYS A 162 -13.75 -3.68 0.37
CA LYS A 162 -15.20 -3.42 0.49
C LYS A 162 -15.52 -1.96 0.84
N LEU A 163 -14.55 -1.24 1.39
CA LEU A 163 -14.67 0.16 1.75
C LEU A 163 -14.09 1.07 0.65
N PRO A 164 -14.67 2.27 0.42
CA PRO A 164 -14.12 3.28 -0.49
C PRO A 164 -12.91 3.99 0.11
N ASN A 165 -11.87 3.23 0.45
CA ASN A 165 -10.75 3.63 1.31
C ASN A 165 -9.96 4.84 0.79
N LEU A 166 -9.85 5.00 -0.53
CA LEU A 166 -9.21 6.19 -1.13
C LEU A 166 -9.86 7.50 -0.65
N LEU A 167 -11.18 7.54 -0.54
CA LEU A 167 -11.92 8.72 -0.08
C LEU A 167 -11.93 8.81 1.45
N LEU A 168 -12.02 7.66 2.14
CA LEU A 168 -12.07 7.62 3.60
C LEU A 168 -10.78 8.11 4.26
N MET A 169 -9.64 7.65 3.77
CA MET A 169 -8.33 7.98 4.34
C MET A 169 -7.62 9.11 3.60
N GLY A 170 -8.03 9.36 2.36
CA GLY A 170 -7.31 10.24 1.48
C GLY A 170 -5.98 9.61 1.01
N SER A 171 -5.20 10.41 0.30
CA SER A 171 -3.85 10.04 -0.09
C SER A 171 -3.04 11.28 -0.44
N GLU A 172 -1.76 11.25 -0.14
CA GLU A 172 -0.82 12.28 -0.56
C GLU A 172 0.42 11.61 -1.16
N GLY A 173 0.87 12.10 -2.31
CA GLY A 173 2.00 11.53 -3.02
C GLY A 173 2.57 12.50 -4.04
N ILE A 174 3.89 12.53 -4.13
CA ILE A 174 4.64 13.30 -5.12
C ILE A 174 5.35 12.27 -6.01
N ALA A 175 5.00 12.26 -7.29
CA ALA A 175 5.59 11.39 -8.29
C ALA A 175 6.50 12.19 -9.23
N VAL A 176 6.91 11.59 -10.35
CA VAL A 176 7.66 12.31 -11.38
C VAL A 176 6.68 13.06 -12.29
N GLY A 177 6.74 14.40 -12.26
CA GLY A 177 5.91 15.27 -13.10
C GLY A 177 4.45 15.44 -12.63
N MET A 178 4.06 14.85 -11.50
CA MET A 178 2.69 14.96 -10.97
C MET A 178 2.65 14.78 -9.44
N ALA A 179 1.57 15.23 -8.83
CA ALA A 179 1.29 15.04 -7.41
C ALA A 179 -0.19 14.75 -7.18
N THR A 180 -0.50 14.08 -6.07
CA THR A 180 -1.86 13.82 -5.61
C THR A 180 -2.04 14.28 -4.17
N LYS A 181 -3.21 14.85 -3.88
CA LYS A 181 -3.64 15.23 -2.52
C LYS A 181 -5.15 15.12 -2.42
N ILE A 182 -5.60 14.07 -1.76
CA ILE A 182 -7.01 13.75 -1.54
C ILE A 182 -7.25 13.81 -0.03
N PRO A 183 -8.17 14.65 0.48
CA PRO A 183 -8.49 14.71 1.90
C PRO A 183 -9.31 13.49 2.36
N PRO A 184 -9.27 13.15 3.66
CA PRO A 184 -10.13 12.11 4.22
C PRO A 184 -11.58 12.58 4.34
N HIS A 185 -12.53 11.65 4.21
CA HIS A 185 -13.98 11.91 4.28
C HIS A 185 -14.66 11.03 5.33
N ASN A 186 -15.88 11.42 5.74
CA ASN A 186 -16.69 10.64 6.65
C ASN A 186 -17.24 9.37 5.96
N LEU A 187 -17.17 8.23 6.65
CA LEU A 187 -17.68 6.95 6.14
C LEU A 187 -19.18 7.01 5.77
N GLY A 188 -20.02 7.55 6.65
CA GLY A 188 -21.47 7.64 6.39
C GLY A 188 -21.76 8.47 5.15
N GLU A 189 -21.18 9.67 5.06
CA GLU A 189 -21.38 10.57 3.92
C GLU A 189 -20.91 9.96 2.59
N VAL A 190 -19.78 9.24 2.60
CA VAL A 190 -19.27 8.58 1.39
C VAL A 190 -20.20 7.44 0.97
N ILE A 191 -20.71 6.65 1.92
CA ILE A 191 -21.67 5.57 1.61
C ILE A 191 -23.01 6.13 1.12
N ASP A 192 -23.50 7.22 1.71
CA ASP A 192 -24.71 7.91 1.24
C ASP A 192 -24.52 8.44 -0.19
N ALA A 193 -23.36 9.02 -0.48
CA ALA A 193 -23.02 9.50 -1.82
C ALA A 193 -22.91 8.35 -2.84
N VAL A 194 -22.31 7.22 -2.47
CA VAL A 194 -22.24 6.01 -3.32
C VAL A 194 -23.65 5.48 -3.61
N THR A 195 -24.49 5.35 -2.59
CA THR A 195 -25.88 4.87 -2.73
C THR A 195 -26.69 5.81 -3.61
N LEU A 196 -26.61 7.11 -3.37
CA LEU A 196 -27.26 8.13 -4.20
C LEU A 196 -26.79 8.08 -5.66
N THR A 197 -25.50 7.81 -5.89
CA THR A 197 -24.94 7.68 -7.23
C THR A 197 -25.53 6.46 -7.94
N ILE A 198 -25.60 5.31 -7.26
CA ILE A 198 -26.23 4.09 -7.79
C ILE A 198 -27.70 4.36 -8.16
N ASP A 199 -28.46 5.02 -7.30
CA ASP A 199 -29.88 5.31 -7.52
C ASP A 199 -30.13 6.27 -8.70
N LYS A 200 -29.20 7.21 -8.93
CA LYS A 200 -29.32 8.21 -10.01
C LYS A 200 -28.77 7.76 -11.35
N ILE A 201 -27.98 6.69 -11.39
CA ILE A 201 -27.44 6.17 -12.65
C ILE A 201 -28.61 5.77 -13.56
N THR A 202 -28.85 6.60 -14.57
CA THR A 202 -29.78 6.31 -15.65
C THR A 202 -28.96 5.66 -16.76
N TYR A 203 -29.20 4.38 -17.01
CA TYR A 203 -28.50 3.65 -18.04
C TYR A 203 -29.01 4.09 -19.41
N SER A 204 -28.33 5.04 -20.04
CA SER A 204 -28.48 5.27 -21.48
C SER A 204 -27.74 4.15 -22.19
N LYS A 205 -28.47 3.17 -22.74
CA LYS A 205 -27.90 2.27 -23.73
C LYS A 205 -27.47 3.15 -24.92
N ASN A 206 -26.18 3.39 -25.07
CA ASN A 206 -25.66 3.86 -26.33
C ASN A 206 -25.75 2.67 -27.30
N GLU A 207 -26.65 2.78 -28.27
CA GLU A 207 -26.73 1.90 -29.45
C GLU A 207 -25.47 2.02 -30.32
#